data_AF-A0A6L7EYV0-F1
#
_entry.id   AF-A0A6L7EYV0-F1
#
_cell.length_a   1.000
_cell.length_b   1.000
_cell.length_c   1.000
_cell.angle_alpha   90.00
_cell.angle_beta   90.00
_cell.angle_gamma   90.00
#
_symmetry.space_group_name_H-M   'P 1'
#
loop_
_entity.id
_entity.type
_entity.pdbx_description
1 polymer ?
#
loop_
_entity_poly.entity_id
_entity_poly.type
_entity_poly.pdbx_seq_one_letter_code
_entity_poly.pdbx_strand_id
1 'polypeptide(L)' 'MREVRELRERVQRLEAEVQECRALNVRLAELTDVVTELLLPVASRDEERLAALLERYRTSV' A
#
# COMPACT_ATOMS: atom_id res chain seq x y z
N MET A 1 0.59 34.51 17.59
CA MET A 1 -0.52 33.51 17.53
C MET A 1 -0.88 33.09 16.11
N ARG A 2 -0.92 34.00 15.11
CA ARG A 2 -1.25 33.67 13.71
C ARG A 2 -0.28 32.67 13.07
N GLU A 3 1.01 32.91 13.20
CA GLU A 3 2.07 32.04 12.66
C GLU A 3 2.01 30.61 13.20
N VAL A 4 1.75 30.46 14.51
CA VAL A 4 1.57 29.14 15.15
C VAL A 4 0.35 28.40 14.58
N ARG A 5 -0.74 29.11 14.24
CA ARG A 5 -1.92 28.51 13.61
C ARG A 5 -1.62 28.05 12.19
N GLU A 6 -0.98 28.89 11.39
CA GLU A 6 -0.58 28.56 10.01
C GLU A 6 0.37 27.35 9.97
N LEU A 7 1.31 27.26 10.91
CA LEU A 7 2.19 26.11 11.05
C LEU A 7 1.43 24.83 11.43
N ARG A 8 0.47 24.89 12.36
CA ARG A 8 -0.35 23.73 12.73
C ARG A 8 -1.18 23.20 11.56
N GLU A 9 -1.78 24.08 10.78
CA GLU A 9 -2.54 23.69 9.59
C GLU A 9 -1.64 23.05 8.52
N ARG A 10 -0.43 23.58 8.34
CA ARG A 10 0.56 22.98 7.43
C ARG A 10 0.98 21.59 7.89
N VAL A 11 1.25 21.42 9.19
CA VAL A 11 1.62 20.11 9.75
C VAL A 11 0.49 19.11 9.57
N GLN A 12 -0.76 19.48 9.85
CA GLN A 12 -1.91 18.58 9.65
C GLN A 12 -2.06 18.11 8.19
N ARG A 13 -1.83 19.01 7.22
CA ARG A 13 -1.84 18.62 5.80
C ARG A 13 -0.71 17.66 5.46
N LEU A 14 0.50 17.95 5.92
CA LEU A 14 1.65 17.07 5.70
C LEU A 14 1.45 15.70 6.37
N GLU A 15 0.88 15.65 7.57
CA GLU A 15 0.55 14.41 8.26
C GLU A 15 -0.47 13.58 7.45
N ALA A 16 -1.50 14.22 6.90
CA ALA A 16 -2.47 13.56 6.04
C ALA A 16 -1.81 12.98 4.76
N GLU A 17 -0.99 13.78 4.07
CA GLU A 17 -0.24 13.36 2.88
C GLU A 17 0.71 12.19 3.20
N VAL A 18 1.39 12.21 4.35
CA VAL A 18 2.26 11.10 4.80
C VAL A 18 1.47 9.83 5.08
N GLN A 19 0.30 9.92 5.72
CA GLN A 19 -0.55 8.74 5.94
C GLN A 19 -1.06 8.15 4.62
N GLU A 20 -1.42 9.00 3.66
CA GLU A 20 -1.80 8.57 2.31
C GLU A 20 -0.63 7.87 1.61
N CYS A 21 0.56 8.46 1.62
CA CYS A 21 1.76 7.85 1.05
C CYS A 21 2.07 6.49 1.69
N ARG A 22 1.89 6.36 3.00
CA ARG A 22 2.08 5.10 3.72
C ARG A 22 1.06 4.05 3.25
N ALA A 23 -0.21 4.42 3.11
CA ALA A 23 -1.26 3.52 2.61
C ALA A 23 -0.95 3.04 1.19
N LEU A 24 -0.52 3.95 0.30
CA LEU A 24 -0.12 3.62 -1.07
C LEU A 24 1.09 2.68 -1.11
N ASN A 25 2.10 2.90 -0.27
CA ASN A 25 3.27 2.03 -0.20
C ASN A 25 2.92 0.61 0.26
N VAL A 26 1.99 0.46 1.21
CA VAL A 26 1.48 -0.87 1.61
C VAL A 26 0.82 -1.58 0.42
N ARG A 27 -0.07 -0.87 -0.30
CA ARG A 27 -0.71 -1.42 -1.51
C ARG A 27 0.30 -1.81 -2.59
N LEU A 28 1.33 -0.99 -2.79
CA LEU A 28 2.39 -1.29 -3.75
C LEU A 28 3.17 -2.56 -3.36
N ALA A 29 3.45 -2.75 -2.08
CA ALA A 29 4.09 -3.97 -1.58
C ALA A 29 3.20 -5.20 -1.83
N GLU A 30 1.90 -5.12 -1.53
CA GLU A 30 0.95 -6.20 -1.80
C GLU A 30 0.85 -6.55 -3.29
N LEU A 31 0.81 -5.54 -4.16
CA LEU A 31 0.82 -5.76 -5.61
C LEU A 31 2.14 -6.39 -6.07
N THR A 32 3.26 -5.99 -5.49
CA THR A 32 4.57 -6.56 -5.79
C THR A 32 4.63 -8.05 -5.39
N ASP A 33 4.03 -8.43 -4.26
CA ASP A 33 3.91 -9.84 -3.87
C ASP A 33 3.14 -10.65 -4.93
N VAL A 34 1.99 -10.14 -5.39
CA VAL A 34 1.18 -10.79 -6.44
C VAL A 34 1.98 -10.94 -7.74
N VAL A 35 2.63 -9.87 -8.20
CA VAL A 35 3.43 -9.89 -9.43
C VAL A 35 4.60 -10.87 -9.29
N THR A 36 5.26 -10.92 -8.14
CA THR A 36 6.37 -11.84 -7.88
C THR A 36 5.93 -13.29 -8.03
N GLU A 37 4.76 -13.66 -7.50
CA GLU A 37 4.20 -15.02 -7.64
C GLU A 37 3.80 -15.33 -9.09
N LEU A 38 3.24 -14.35 -9.82
CA LEU A 38 2.90 -14.50 -11.24
C LEU A 38 4.12 -14.66 -12.16
N LEU A 39 5.28 -14.15 -11.77
CA LEU A 39 6.53 -14.33 -12.53
C LEU A 39 7.11 -15.74 -12.39
N LEU A 40 6.66 -16.54 -11.42
CA LEU A 40 7.09 -17.94 -11.32
C LEU A 40 6.55 -18.75 -12.51
N PRO A 41 7.35 -19.69 -13.04
CA PRO A 41 6.87 -20.67 -14.00
C PRO A 41 5.66 -21.42 -13.43
N VAL A 42 4.65 -21.70 -14.26
CA VAL A 42 3.38 -22.35 -13.82
C VAL A 42 3.63 -23.64 -13.04
N ALA A 43 4.64 -24.43 -13.41
CA ALA A 43 4.98 -25.68 -12.72
C ALA A 43 5.56 -25.49 -11.30
N SER A 44 5.93 -24.27 -10.92
CA SER A 44 6.54 -23.92 -9.63
C SER A 44 5.74 -22.85 -8.87
N ARG A 45 4.62 -22.41 -9.45
CA ARG A 45 3.72 -21.42 -8.85
C ARG A 45 2.84 -22.08 -7.82
N ASP A 46 2.70 -21.43 -6.68
CA ASP A 46 1.74 -21.83 -5.65
C ASP A 46 0.41 -21.12 -5.92
N GLU A 47 -0.53 -21.85 -6.54
CA GLU A 47 -1.85 -21.31 -6.90
C GLU A 47 -2.70 -20.97 -5.66
N GLU A 48 -2.54 -21.69 -4.54
CA GLU A 48 -3.25 -21.37 -3.29
C GLU A 48 -2.72 -20.07 -2.68
N ARG A 49 -1.38 -19.92 -2.66
CA ARG A 49 -0.74 -18.68 -2.21
C ARG A 49 -1.11 -17.50 -3.11
N LEU A 50 -1.13 -17.68 -4.43
CA LEU A 50 -1.54 -16.64 -5.36
C LEU A 50 -2.99 -16.20 -5.11
N ALA A 51 -3.91 -17.15 -4.91
CA ALA A 51 -5.29 -16.84 -4.58
C ALA A 51 -5.40 -16.03 -3.27
N ALA A 52 -4.64 -16.40 -2.24
CA ALA A 52 -4.61 -15.66 -0.98
C ALA A 52 -4.03 -14.24 -1.14
N LEU A 53 -2.98 -14.05 -1.92
CA LEU A 53 -2.40 -12.73 -2.22
C LEU A 53 -3.39 -11.84 -2.99
N LEU A 54 -4.10 -12.41 -3.96
CA LEU A 54 -5.14 -11.70 -4.73
C LEU A 54 -6.31 -11.26 -3.84
N GLU A 55 -6.75 -12.12 -2.92
CA GLU A 55 -7.82 -11.78 -1.98
C GLU A 55 -7.39 -10.68 -1.01
N ARG A 56 -6.16 -10.75 -0.49
CA ARG A 56 -5.60 -9.69 0.38
C ARG A 56 -5.52 -8.35 -0.34
N TYR A 57 -5.07 -8.34 -1.60
CA TYR A 57 -5.01 -7.12 -2.40
C TYR A 57 -6.39 -6.53 -2.72
N ARG A 58 -7.40 -7.37 -2.96
CA ARG A 58 -8.78 -6.91 -3.22
C ARG A 58 -9.47 -6.34 -1.99
N THR A 59 -9.18 -6.88 -0.81
CA THR A 59 -9.78 -6.47 0.46
C THR A 59 -9.08 -5.27 1.10
N SER A 60 -7.88 -4.90 0.63
CA SER A 60 -7.22 -3.64 1.01
C SER A 60 -7.77 -2.40 0.28
N VAL A 61 -8.87 -2.57 -0.47
CA VAL A 61 -9.62 -1.53 -1.20
C VAL A 61 -10.65 -0.84 -0.32
#